data_AF-A0A1C6N8M3-F1
#
_entry.id   AF-A0A1C6N8M3-F1
#
_cell.length_a   1.000
_cell.length_b   1.000
_cell.length_c   1.000
_cell.angle_alpha   90.00
_cell.angle_beta   90.00
_cell.angle_gamma   90.00
#
_symmetry.space_group_name_H-M   'P 1'
#
loop_
_entity.id
_entity.type
_entity.pdbx_description
1 polymer ?
#
loop_
_entity_poly.entity_id
_entity_poly.type
_entity_poly.pdbx_seq_one_letter_code
_entity_poly.pdbx_strand_id
1 'polypeptide(L)'
;MQKTPPLLLSATHQRLVELNNADTALPMQAGPKWACLLLPDTGKTLPTAQLHAAQALLTLLKPLNITLGQPSLQKDGQLACTAQDENGRSRAYALLQADGMLEIVAALPTGSWPPEERVWWPGSYEQALLTQLQTVYLPLARALYQTGASYLCMGLIGIGGTALIANERPHPLPSGIDLLQLPPVRLDMPARQIEQKLIQAFDQVRASACVASPHAFYL
;
A
#
# COMPACT_ATOMS: atom_id res chain seq x y z
N MET A 1 -19.51 -3.87 -14.90
CA MET A 1 -18.14 -3.48 -14.46
C MET A 1 -17.84 -2.12 -15.06
N GLN A 2 -17.84 -1.04 -14.27
CA GLN A 2 -17.28 0.22 -14.74
C GLN A 2 -15.75 0.08 -14.73
N LYS A 3 -15.10 0.45 -15.84
CA LYS A 3 -13.64 0.40 -16.00
C LYS A 3 -13.01 1.51 -15.14
N THR A 4 -11.92 1.21 -14.45
CA THR A 4 -11.09 2.23 -13.80
C THR A 4 -10.63 3.26 -14.84
N PRO A 5 -10.61 4.56 -14.52
CA PRO A 5 -10.15 5.58 -15.47
C PRO A 5 -8.71 5.29 -15.95
N PRO A 6 -8.44 5.29 -17.26
CA PRO A 6 -7.08 5.05 -17.80
C PRO A 6 -6.03 6.02 -17.27
N LEU A 7 -6.40 7.27 -17.01
CA LEU A 7 -5.51 8.29 -16.43
C LEU A 7 -5.09 7.94 -15.01
N LEU A 8 -6.02 7.42 -14.20
CA LEU A 8 -5.73 6.98 -12.83
C LEU A 8 -4.77 5.79 -12.84
N LEU A 9 -5.00 4.80 -13.71
CA LEU A 9 -4.08 3.67 -13.88
C LEU A 9 -2.66 4.12 -14.26
N SER A 10 -2.55 5.06 -15.20
CA SER A 10 -1.27 5.55 -15.70
C SER A 10 -0.52 6.36 -14.64
N ALA A 11 -1.22 7.26 -13.94
CA ALA A 11 -0.64 8.07 -12.86
C ALA A 11 -0.19 7.20 -11.67
N THR A 12 -1.02 6.22 -11.28
CA THR A 12 -0.66 5.24 -10.25
C THR A 12 0.57 4.44 -10.65
N HIS A 13 0.61 3.91 -11.88
CA HIS A 13 1.76 3.16 -12.36
C HIS A 13 3.03 4.02 -12.30
N GLN A 14 2.96 5.24 -12.83
CA GLN A 14 4.07 6.19 -12.82
C GLN A 14 4.56 6.47 -11.39
N ARG A 15 3.64 6.72 -10.45
CA ARG A 15 4.02 6.96 -9.05
C ARG A 15 4.67 5.74 -8.40
N LEU A 16 4.19 4.53 -8.69
CA LEU A 16 4.82 3.31 -8.19
C LEU A 16 6.24 3.13 -8.77
N VAL A 17 6.46 3.48 -10.03
CA VAL A 17 7.81 3.47 -10.65
C VAL A 17 8.74 4.48 -9.98
N GLU A 18 8.26 5.69 -9.68
CA GLU A 18 9.01 6.71 -8.94
C GLU A 18 9.41 6.21 -7.54
N LEU A 19 8.44 5.65 -6.80
CA LEU A 19 8.71 5.04 -5.49
C LEU A 19 9.73 3.89 -5.57
N ASN A 20 9.68 3.09 -6.64
CA ASN A 20 10.66 2.03 -6.88
C ASN A 20 12.07 2.58 -7.12
N ASN A 21 12.17 3.74 -7.77
CA ASN A 21 13.41 4.48 -8.00
C ASN A 21 13.84 5.35 -6.79
N ALA A 22 13.33 5.04 -5.60
CA ALA A 22 13.62 5.71 -4.34
C ALA A 22 13.13 7.18 -4.22
N ASP A 23 12.18 7.60 -5.07
CA ASP A 23 11.50 8.90 -4.93
C ASP A 23 10.36 8.85 -3.89
N THR A 24 10.74 8.50 -2.68
CA THR A 24 9.87 8.42 -1.49
C THR A 24 9.89 9.73 -0.71
N ALA A 25 8.80 10.03 0.01
CA ALA A 25 8.70 11.25 0.83
C ALA A 25 9.80 11.39 1.91
N LEU A 26 10.42 10.28 2.30
CA LEU A 26 11.61 10.24 3.14
C LEU A 26 12.41 8.96 2.86
N PRO A 27 13.72 8.90 3.21
CA PRO A 27 14.50 7.68 3.08
C PRO A 27 13.85 6.49 3.78
N MET A 28 13.75 5.37 3.07
CA MET A 28 13.14 4.14 3.58
C MET A 28 14.18 3.06 3.80
N GLN A 29 13.88 2.15 4.73
CA GLN A 29 14.71 0.95 4.94
C GLN A 29 14.85 0.13 3.64
N ALA A 30 15.99 -0.55 3.53
CA ALA A 30 16.30 -1.37 2.37
C ALA A 30 15.35 -2.58 2.27
N GLY A 31 15.25 -3.15 1.07
CA GLY A 31 14.39 -4.30 0.79
C GLY A 31 13.03 -3.94 0.20
N PRO A 32 12.19 -4.97 -0.02
CA PRO A 32 10.91 -4.82 -0.68
C PRO A 32 9.93 -3.98 0.15
N LYS A 33 9.06 -3.24 -0.52
CA LYS A 33 8.08 -2.36 0.11
C LYS A 33 6.70 -2.62 -0.45
N TRP A 34 5.71 -2.49 0.43
CA TRP A 34 4.32 -2.36 0.04
C TRP A 34 3.99 -0.86 -0.04
N ALA A 35 3.45 -0.46 -1.19
CA ALA A 35 2.98 0.89 -1.45
C ALA A 35 1.47 0.85 -1.70
N CYS A 36 0.76 1.83 -1.15
CA CYS A 36 -0.67 1.97 -1.24
C CYS A 36 -1.02 3.45 -1.45
N LEU A 37 -1.73 3.72 -2.54
CA LEU A 37 -2.19 5.03 -2.93
C LEU A 37 -3.71 5.05 -2.83
N LEU A 38 -4.22 5.87 -1.93
CA LEU A 38 -5.64 6.14 -1.80
C LEU A 38 -5.94 7.43 -2.58
N LEU A 39 -6.73 7.32 -3.65
CA LEU A 39 -6.93 8.38 -4.65
C LEU A 39 -8.41 8.68 -4.87
N PRO A 40 -8.79 9.95 -5.13
CA PRO A 40 -10.11 10.27 -5.66
C PRO A 40 -10.20 9.94 -7.16
N ASP A 41 -11.42 9.71 -7.66
CA ASP A 41 -11.69 9.60 -9.10
C ASP A 41 -11.44 10.92 -9.85
N THR A 42 -11.56 12.05 -9.14
CA THR A 42 -11.31 13.40 -9.67
C THR A 42 -10.25 14.09 -8.82
N GLY A 43 -9.08 14.43 -9.40
CA GLY A 43 -7.95 15.10 -8.72
C GLY A 43 -8.23 16.55 -8.32
N LYS A 44 -9.23 16.77 -7.46
CA LYS A 44 -9.61 18.07 -6.93
C LYS A 44 -8.95 18.30 -5.58
N THR A 45 -8.46 19.51 -5.35
CA THR A 45 -7.99 19.96 -4.04
C THR A 45 -9.08 19.80 -2.99
N LEU A 46 -8.71 19.24 -1.84
CA LEU A 46 -9.66 19.01 -0.74
C LEU A 46 -9.85 20.28 0.11
N PRO A 47 -11.08 20.58 0.56
CA PRO A 47 -11.33 21.60 1.56
C PRO A 47 -10.58 21.33 2.87
N THR A 48 -10.12 22.39 3.55
CA THR A 48 -9.37 22.31 4.81
C THR A 48 -10.07 21.47 5.89
N ALA A 49 -11.41 21.56 5.97
CA ALA A 49 -12.20 20.78 6.92
C ALA A 49 -12.12 19.25 6.67
N GLN A 50 -12.05 18.82 5.40
CA GLN A 50 -11.90 17.41 5.03
C GLN A 50 -10.49 16.90 5.39
N LEU A 51 -9.47 17.72 5.10
CA LEU A 51 -8.10 17.41 5.50
C LEU A 51 -7.97 17.27 7.03
N HIS A 52 -8.62 18.15 7.80
CA HIS A 52 -8.62 18.06 9.27
C HIS A 52 -9.34 16.82 9.79
N ALA A 53 -10.46 16.41 9.17
CA ALA A 53 -11.13 15.16 9.53
C ALA A 53 -10.26 13.92 9.23
N ALA A 54 -9.53 13.94 8.11
CA ALA A 54 -8.62 12.87 7.72
C ALA A 54 -7.40 12.77 8.66
N GLN A 55 -6.89 13.88 9.18
CA GLN A 55 -5.76 13.91 10.13
C GLN A 55 -5.95 12.98 11.33
N ALA A 56 -7.11 13.04 11.98
CA ALA A 56 -7.41 12.20 13.14
C ALA A 56 -7.45 10.71 12.79
N LEU A 57 -7.76 10.38 11.54
CA LEU A 57 -7.76 9.00 11.06
C LEU A 57 -6.37 8.55 10.60
N LEU A 58 -5.50 9.47 10.16
CA LEU A 58 -4.10 9.16 9.85
C LEU A 58 -3.36 8.63 11.09
N THR A 59 -3.67 9.13 12.29
CA THR A 59 -3.06 8.63 13.53
C THR A 59 -3.45 7.19 13.87
N LEU A 60 -4.52 6.67 13.27
CA LEU A 60 -4.98 5.29 13.47
C LEU A 60 -4.39 4.33 12.43
N LEU A 61 -3.78 4.86 11.37
CA LEU A 61 -3.22 4.06 10.30
C LEU A 61 -1.99 3.29 10.76
N LYS A 62 -1.99 1.97 10.50
CA LYS A 62 -0.88 1.08 10.81
C LYS A 62 -0.43 0.29 9.57
N PRO A 63 0.36 0.89 8.66
CA PRO A 63 0.90 0.17 7.50
C PRO A 63 1.68 -1.07 7.97
N LEU A 64 1.39 -2.27 7.45
CA LEU A 64 1.97 -3.54 7.93
C LEU A 64 1.80 -3.79 9.44
N ASN A 65 0.74 -3.24 10.05
CA ASN A 65 0.51 -3.23 11.51
C ASN A 65 1.59 -2.46 12.30
N ILE A 66 2.31 -1.53 11.66
CA ILE A 66 3.34 -0.69 12.28
C ILE A 66 2.70 0.64 12.70
N THR A 67 2.89 1.03 13.96
CA THR A 67 2.37 2.31 14.46
C THR A 67 3.21 3.48 13.93
N LEU A 68 2.55 4.47 13.34
CA LEU A 68 3.17 5.72 12.90
C LEU A 68 3.24 6.74 14.06
N GLY A 69 4.21 7.66 14.00
CA GLY A 69 4.25 8.82 14.87
C GLY A 69 3.15 9.84 14.56
N GLN A 70 3.11 10.92 15.34
CA GLN A 70 2.15 12.00 15.10
C GLN A 70 2.41 12.67 13.74
N PRO A 71 1.36 12.95 12.94
CA PRO A 71 1.49 13.68 11.70
C PRO A 71 2.14 15.05 11.91
N SER A 72 3.09 15.40 11.04
CA SER A 72 3.74 16.70 10.99
C SER A 72 3.52 17.35 9.63
N LEU A 73 3.41 18.68 9.60
CA LEU A 73 3.33 19.41 8.34
C LEU A 73 4.70 19.43 7.67
N GLN A 74 4.73 19.01 6.40
CA GLN A 74 5.88 19.02 5.51
C GLN A 74 5.57 19.85 4.27
N LYS A 75 6.58 20.07 3.42
CA LYS A 75 6.44 20.83 2.16
C LYS A 75 5.33 20.28 1.26
N ASP A 76 5.24 18.96 1.16
CA ASP A 76 4.37 18.28 0.20
C ASP A 76 3.05 17.78 0.81
N GLY A 77 2.80 18.09 2.10
CA GLY A 77 1.59 17.67 2.80
C GLY A 77 1.85 17.30 4.24
N GLN A 78 1.03 16.40 4.77
CA GLN A 78 1.12 15.94 6.14
C GLN A 78 1.70 14.55 6.21
N LEU A 79 2.81 14.41 6.94
CA LEU A 79 3.60 13.20 7.01
C LEU A 79 3.54 12.61 8.41
N ALA A 80 3.07 11.38 8.51
CA ALA A 80 3.23 10.51 9.67
C ALA A 80 4.22 9.40 9.30
N CYS A 81 5.25 9.17 10.12
CA CYS A 81 6.25 8.14 9.85
C CYS A 81 6.68 7.43 11.13
N THR A 82 7.28 6.26 10.99
CA THR A 82 7.97 5.58 12.10
C THR A 82 9.23 6.33 12.48
N ALA A 83 9.74 6.08 13.70
CA ALA A 83 11.06 6.55 14.08
C ALA A 83 12.11 6.10 13.05
N GLN A 84 13.04 6.99 12.74
CA GLN A 84 14.13 6.71 11.83
C GLN A 84 15.22 5.91 12.54
N ASP A 85 15.89 5.04 11.80
CA ASP A 85 17.10 4.35 12.27
C ASP A 85 18.32 5.30 12.31
N GLU A 86 19.47 4.78 12.72
CA GLU A 86 20.75 5.52 12.78
C GLU A 86 21.19 6.10 11.42
N ASN A 87 20.66 5.56 10.32
CA ASN A 87 20.92 6.03 8.96
C ASN A 87 19.83 6.98 8.44
N GLY A 88 18.92 7.45 9.30
CA GLY A 88 17.82 8.34 8.93
C GLY A 88 16.71 7.66 8.14
N ARG A 89 16.62 6.33 8.15
CA ARG A 89 15.65 5.57 7.34
C ARG A 89 14.43 5.18 8.14
N SER A 90 13.26 5.37 7.57
CA SER A 90 11.99 4.93 8.16
C SER A 90 11.58 3.55 7.66
N ARG A 91 10.85 2.82 8.50
CA ARG A 91 10.23 1.55 8.13
C ARG A 91 8.86 1.75 7.47
N ALA A 92 8.11 2.78 7.86
CA ALA A 92 6.80 3.09 7.27
C ALA A 92 6.48 4.59 7.32
N TYR A 93 5.68 5.05 6.37
CA TYR A 93 5.07 6.37 6.40
C TYR A 93 3.70 6.42 5.73
N ALA A 94 2.99 7.51 6.02
CA ALA A 94 1.82 7.96 5.31
C ALA A 94 1.94 9.47 5.04
N LEU A 95 1.80 9.87 3.78
CA LEU A 95 1.81 11.26 3.32
C LEU A 95 0.43 11.59 2.76
N LEU A 96 -0.29 12.51 3.42
CA LEU A 96 -1.50 13.12 2.89
C LEU A 96 -1.14 14.43 2.18
N GLN A 97 -1.25 14.44 0.86
CA GLN A 97 -0.95 15.60 0.03
C GLN A 97 -2.12 16.59 -0.02
N ALA A 98 -1.83 17.83 -0.46
CA ALA A 98 -2.83 18.89 -0.56
C ALA A 98 -3.92 18.63 -1.61
N ASP A 99 -3.61 17.84 -2.64
CA ASP A 99 -4.56 17.38 -3.65
C ASP A 99 -5.46 16.23 -3.16
N GLY A 100 -5.25 15.77 -1.93
CA GLY A 100 -6.01 14.71 -1.30
C GLY A 100 -5.45 13.30 -1.51
N MET A 101 -4.40 13.12 -2.31
CA MET A 101 -3.73 11.82 -2.41
C MET A 101 -3.18 11.43 -1.04
N LEU A 102 -3.52 10.23 -0.59
CA LEU A 102 -2.86 9.60 0.55
C LEU A 102 -1.94 8.49 0.05
N GLU A 103 -0.64 8.75 0.15
CA GLU A 103 0.43 7.77 -0.14
C GLU A 103 0.85 7.08 1.16
N ILE A 104 0.89 5.75 1.15
CA ILE A 104 1.26 4.93 2.30
C ILE A 104 2.31 3.95 1.82
N VAL A 105 3.50 3.96 2.45
CA VAL A 105 4.59 3.06 2.06
C VAL A 105 5.20 2.44 3.30
N ALA A 106 5.48 1.14 3.22
CA ALA A 106 6.09 0.43 4.32
C ALA A 106 7.01 -0.70 3.84
N ALA A 107 8.19 -0.82 4.47
CA ALA A 107 9.16 -1.86 4.18
C ALA A 107 8.68 -3.21 4.74
N LEU A 108 8.62 -4.21 3.86
CA LEU A 108 8.23 -5.56 4.21
C LEU A 108 9.29 -6.20 5.11
N PRO A 109 8.88 -6.94 6.15
CA PRO A 109 9.82 -7.77 6.89
C PRO A 109 10.33 -8.90 5.98
N THR A 110 11.64 -9.01 5.86
CA THR A 110 12.31 -10.10 5.15
C THR A 110 13.15 -10.94 6.10
N GLY A 111 13.20 -12.25 5.86
CA GLY A 111 14.12 -13.18 6.50
C GLY A 111 14.79 -14.09 5.47
N SER A 112 15.70 -14.94 5.92
CA SER A 112 16.37 -15.91 5.06
C SER A 112 15.73 -17.29 5.20
N TRP A 113 15.53 -17.98 4.07
CA TRP A 113 15.03 -19.35 4.01
C TRP A 113 15.76 -20.08 2.87
N PRO A 114 16.74 -20.95 3.18
CA PRO A 114 17.57 -21.57 2.15
C PRO A 114 16.75 -22.21 1.01
N PRO A 115 17.12 -21.97 -0.26
CA PRO A 115 18.32 -21.26 -0.73
C PRO A 115 18.19 -19.72 -0.81
N GLU A 116 17.04 -19.15 -0.44
CA GLU A 116 16.72 -17.74 -0.64
C GLU A 116 17.15 -16.87 0.55
N GLU A 117 17.91 -15.81 0.28
CA GLU A 117 18.39 -14.90 1.34
C GLU A 117 17.35 -13.88 1.79
N ARG A 118 16.42 -13.52 0.90
CA ARG A 118 15.41 -12.48 1.11
C ARG A 118 14.02 -13.00 0.81
N VAL A 119 13.32 -13.41 1.86
CA VAL A 119 12.01 -14.04 1.80
C VAL A 119 11.02 -13.25 2.65
N TRP A 120 9.82 -13.01 2.13
CA TRP A 120 8.77 -12.27 2.83
C TRP A 120 7.44 -13.01 2.80
N TRP A 121 6.60 -12.77 3.80
CA TRP A 121 5.29 -13.40 3.91
C TRP A 121 4.19 -12.45 3.41
N PRO A 122 3.38 -12.84 2.40
CA PRO A 122 2.31 -11.97 1.89
C PRO A 122 1.31 -11.52 2.97
N GLY A 123 1.03 -12.37 3.96
CA GLY A 123 0.15 -12.04 5.07
C GLY A 123 0.54 -10.77 5.85
N SER A 124 1.81 -10.36 5.80
CA SER A 124 2.31 -9.15 6.48
C SER A 124 1.60 -7.86 6.07
N TYR A 125 1.28 -7.67 4.79
CA TYR A 125 0.51 -6.51 4.31
C TYR A 125 -0.96 -6.81 4.13
N GLU A 126 -1.28 -8.04 3.73
CA GLU A 126 -2.63 -8.41 3.37
C GLU A 126 -3.55 -8.46 4.60
N GLN A 127 -3.14 -9.17 5.67
CA GLN A 127 -3.91 -9.22 6.92
C GLN A 127 -4.01 -7.83 7.55
N ALA A 128 -2.88 -7.10 7.59
CA ALA A 128 -2.84 -5.75 8.14
C ALA A 128 -3.83 -4.81 7.44
N LEU A 129 -3.92 -4.87 6.11
CA LEU A 129 -4.88 -4.07 5.34
C LEU A 129 -6.32 -4.50 5.63
N LEU A 130 -6.61 -5.80 5.55
CA LEU A 130 -7.97 -6.33 5.73
C LEU A 130 -8.53 -6.04 7.12
N THR A 131 -7.74 -6.22 8.18
CA THR A 131 -8.13 -5.90 9.56
C THR A 131 -8.45 -4.41 9.76
N GLN A 132 -7.75 -3.53 9.04
CA GLN A 132 -7.93 -2.09 9.13
C GLN A 132 -8.95 -1.53 8.13
N LEU A 133 -9.47 -2.37 7.22
CA LEU A 133 -10.28 -1.91 6.10
C LEU A 133 -11.49 -1.11 6.57
N GLN A 134 -12.32 -1.70 7.42
CA GLN A 134 -13.58 -1.10 7.87
C GLN A 134 -13.38 0.01 8.90
N THR A 135 -12.33 -0.06 9.70
CA THR A 135 -12.10 0.82 10.85
C THR A 135 -11.21 2.02 10.53
N VAL A 136 -10.39 1.92 9.48
CA VAL A 136 -9.42 2.98 9.13
C VAL A 136 -9.51 3.36 7.66
N TYR A 137 -9.31 2.43 6.72
CA TYR A 137 -9.20 2.78 5.28
C TYR A 137 -10.51 3.31 4.68
N LEU A 138 -11.65 2.67 4.96
CA LEU A 138 -12.95 3.15 4.48
C LEU A 138 -13.37 4.47 5.14
N PRO A 139 -13.23 4.67 6.47
CA PRO A 139 -13.41 5.99 7.09
C PRO A 139 -12.50 7.07 6.50
N LEU A 140 -11.22 6.77 6.25
CA LEU A 140 -10.28 7.70 5.61
C LEU A 140 -10.76 8.10 4.22
N ALA A 141 -11.12 7.12 3.39
CA ALA A 141 -11.63 7.37 2.05
C ALA A 141 -12.91 8.22 2.08
N ARG A 142 -13.82 7.98 3.02
CA ARG A 142 -15.06 8.77 3.18
C ARG A 142 -14.78 10.20 3.68
N ALA A 143 -13.82 10.37 4.58
CA ALA A 143 -13.43 11.68 5.09
C ALA A 143 -12.79 12.54 3.99
N LEU A 144 -11.93 11.92 3.17
CA LEU A 144 -11.23 12.57 2.07
C LEU A 144 -12.13 12.79 0.85
N TYR A 145 -13.04 11.84 0.55
CA TYR A 145 -13.76 11.80 -0.73
C TYR A 145 -15.27 11.68 -0.52
N GLN A 146 -15.83 12.68 0.16
CA GLN A 146 -17.27 12.71 0.51
C GLN A 146 -18.19 12.54 -0.70
N THR A 147 -17.78 13.04 -1.87
CA THR A 147 -18.55 12.97 -3.11
C THR A 147 -17.65 12.48 -4.24
N GLY A 148 -17.81 11.21 -4.64
CA GLY A 148 -17.10 10.64 -5.78
C GLY A 148 -16.62 9.22 -5.51
N ALA A 149 -16.28 8.51 -6.59
CA ALA A 149 -15.58 7.25 -6.45
C ALA A 149 -14.17 7.50 -5.88
N SER A 150 -13.68 6.54 -5.11
CA SER A 150 -12.31 6.52 -4.62
C SER A 150 -11.71 5.16 -4.86
N TYR A 151 -10.40 5.12 -5.02
CA TYR A 151 -9.67 3.91 -5.38
C TYR A 151 -8.52 3.69 -4.41
N LEU A 152 -8.36 2.44 -4.01
CA LEU A 152 -7.15 1.92 -3.41
C LEU A 152 -6.30 1.30 -4.51
N CYS A 153 -5.17 1.91 -4.81
CA CYS A 153 -4.19 1.36 -5.72
C CYS A 153 -3.00 0.85 -4.92
N MET A 154 -2.51 -0.35 -5.23
CA MET A 154 -1.43 -0.96 -4.46
C MET A 154 -0.32 -1.43 -5.38
N GLY A 155 0.88 -1.48 -4.85
CA GLY A 155 2.03 -2.06 -5.52
C GLY A 155 3.01 -2.67 -4.53
N LEU A 156 3.75 -3.65 -5.01
CA LEU A 156 4.95 -4.14 -4.37
C LEU A 156 6.14 -3.63 -5.19
N ILE A 157 7.11 -3.00 -4.51
CA ILE A 157 8.27 -2.36 -5.14
C ILE A 157 9.56 -2.87 -4.48
N GLY A 158 10.67 -2.87 -5.21
CA GLY A 158 11.95 -3.40 -4.75
C GLY A 158 11.91 -4.91 -4.47
N ILE A 159 11.04 -5.64 -5.17
CA ILE A 159 10.86 -7.10 -4.97
C ILE A 159 11.82 -7.95 -5.79
N GLY A 160 12.70 -7.33 -6.59
CA GLY A 160 13.66 -8.03 -7.42
C GLY A 160 14.61 -8.93 -6.61
N GLY A 161 14.70 -10.20 -7.03
CA GLY A 161 15.53 -11.21 -6.37
C GLY A 161 15.08 -11.52 -4.94
N THR A 162 13.76 -11.47 -4.69
CA THR A 162 13.14 -11.92 -3.44
C THR A 162 12.23 -13.13 -3.71
N ALA A 163 11.88 -13.84 -2.64
CA ALA A 163 10.90 -14.91 -2.67
C ALA A 163 9.74 -14.61 -1.71
N LEU A 164 8.55 -15.06 -2.06
CA LEU A 164 7.41 -15.02 -1.15
C LEU A 164 7.20 -16.38 -0.47
N ILE A 165 6.80 -16.38 0.79
CA ILE A 165 6.45 -17.62 1.51
C ILE A 165 5.05 -18.04 1.10
N ALA A 166 4.92 -19.26 0.58
CA ALA A 166 3.63 -19.94 0.42
C ALA A 166 3.75 -21.44 0.67
N ASN A 167 2.71 -22.03 1.26
CA ASN A 167 2.71 -23.44 1.66
C ASN A 167 3.99 -23.85 2.42
N GLU A 168 4.40 -22.98 3.36
CA GLU A 168 5.62 -23.16 4.18
C GLU A 168 6.93 -23.29 3.39
N ARG A 169 6.98 -22.75 2.17
CA ARG A 169 8.17 -22.78 1.30
C ARG A 169 8.38 -21.44 0.63
N PRO A 170 9.64 -21.08 0.31
CA PRO A 170 9.92 -19.90 -0.49
C PRO A 170 9.59 -20.17 -1.97
N HIS A 171 8.93 -19.21 -2.60
CA HIS A 171 8.64 -19.18 -4.02
C HIS A 171 9.33 -17.94 -4.62
N PRO A 172 10.44 -18.10 -5.36
CA PRO A 172 11.15 -16.98 -5.94
C PRO A 172 10.29 -16.26 -6.96
N LEU A 173 10.33 -14.93 -6.92
CA LEU A 173 9.70 -14.14 -7.98
C LEU A 173 10.51 -14.24 -9.28
N PRO A 174 9.84 -14.16 -10.44
CA PRO A 174 10.53 -14.14 -11.73
C PRO A 174 11.60 -13.05 -11.79
N SER A 175 12.78 -13.40 -12.30
CA SER A 175 13.87 -12.46 -12.57
C SER A 175 13.40 -11.32 -13.47
N GLY A 176 13.74 -10.07 -13.13
CA GLY A 176 13.34 -8.89 -13.88
C GLY A 176 12.05 -8.23 -13.40
N ILE A 177 11.31 -8.85 -12.47
CA ILE A 177 10.21 -8.19 -11.77
C ILE A 177 10.75 -7.49 -10.52
N ASP A 178 10.77 -6.17 -10.56
CA ASP A 178 11.12 -5.34 -9.39
C ASP A 178 9.92 -4.53 -8.87
N LEU A 179 8.89 -4.38 -9.71
CA LEU A 179 7.64 -3.72 -9.40
C LEU A 179 6.48 -4.61 -9.84
N LEU A 180 5.51 -4.80 -8.96
CA LEU A 180 4.24 -5.45 -9.25
C LEU A 180 3.10 -4.53 -8.84
N GLN A 181 2.40 -3.96 -9.82
CA GLN A 181 1.19 -3.19 -9.58
C GLN A 181 -0.02 -4.13 -9.47
N LEU A 182 -0.81 -3.96 -8.42
CA LEU A 182 -2.05 -4.70 -8.22
C LEU A 182 -3.23 -3.98 -8.89
N PRO A 183 -4.30 -4.70 -9.25
CA PRO A 183 -5.52 -4.08 -9.76
C PRO A 183 -6.07 -3.06 -8.75
N PRO A 184 -6.50 -1.87 -9.21
CA PRO A 184 -7.11 -0.89 -8.35
C PRO A 184 -8.46 -1.39 -7.82
N VAL A 185 -8.72 -1.13 -6.53
CA VAL A 185 -9.97 -1.50 -5.86
C VAL A 185 -10.78 -0.25 -5.56
N ARG A 186 -12.00 -0.19 -6.09
CA ARG A 186 -12.93 0.91 -5.84
C ARG A 186 -13.51 0.80 -4.41
N LEU A 187 -13.60 1.90 -3.68
CA LEU A 187 -13.94 1.92 -2.25
C LEU A 187 -15.34 2.43 -1.90
N ASP A 188 -16.14 2.82 -2.88
CA ASP A 188 -17.54 3.24 -2.71
C ASP A 188 -18.55 2.08 -2.82
N MET A 189 -18.06 0.84 -2.82
CA MET A 189 -18.86 -0.38 -2.84
C MET A 189 -19.17 -0.90 -1.42
N PRO A 190 -20.07 -1.88 -1.26
CA PRO A 190 -20.25 -2.56 0.03
C PRO A 190 -18.94 -3.20 0.53
N ALA A 191 -18.66 -3.12 1.83
CA ALA A 191 -17.39 -3.56 2.42
C ALA A 191 -16.99 -5.00 2.03
N ARG A 192 -17.96 -5.93 2.02
CA ARG A 192 -17.72 -7.32 1.61
C ARG A 192 -17.26 -7.45 0.15
N GLN A 193 -17.75 -6.60 -0.75
CA GLN A 193 -17.32 -6.59 -2.15
C GLN A 193 -15.91 -6.00 -2.29
N ILE A 194 -15.60 -4.98 -1.49
CA ILE A 194 -14.25 -4.39 -1.43
C ILE A 194 -13.24 -5.45 -0.96
N GLU A 195 -13.56 -6.15 0.13
CA GLU A 195 -12.75 -7.25 0.66
C GLU A 195 -12.49 -8.34 -0.39
N GLN A 196 -13.54 -8.81 -1.08
CA GLN A 196 -13.40 -9.77 -2.17
C GLN A 196 -12.50 -9.27 -3.30
N LYS A 197 -12.59 -7.97 -3.65
CA LYS A 197 -11.74 -7.36 -4.67
C LYS A 197 -10.28 -7.24 -4.25
N LEU A 198 -10.03 -6.95 -2.97
CA LEU A 198 -8.68 -6.95 -2.41
C LEU A 198 -8.07 -8.35 -2.44
N ILE A 199 -8.83 -9.37 -2.02
CA ILE A 199 -8.40 -10.77 -2.09
C ILE A 199 -8.03 -11.15 -3.53
N GLN A 200 -8.88 -10.83 -4.50
CA GLN A 200 -8.59 -11.05 -5.93
C GLN A 200 -7.31 -10.33 -6.40
N ALA A 201 -7.05 -9.12 -5.92
CA ALA A 201 -5.84 -8.38 -6.24
C ALA A 201 -4.59 -9.05 -5.61
N PHE A 202 -4.71 -9.53 -4.37
CA PHE A 202 -3.64 -10.25 -3.67
C PHE A 202 -3.33 -11.62 -4.30
N ASP A 203 -4.32 -12.28 -4.91
CA ASP A 203 -4.10 -13.53 -5.63
C ASP A 203 -3.20 -13.34 -6.87
N GLN A 204 -3.15 -12.14 -7.45
CA GLN A 204 -2.23 -11.85 -8.56
C GLN A 204 -0.76 -11.85 -8.13
N VAL A 205 -0.48 -11.48 -6.88
CA VAL A 205 0.87 -11.58 -6.30
C VAL A 205 1.31 -13.04 -6.25
N ARG A 206 0.44 -13.92 -5.79
CA ARG A 206 0.71 -15.37 -5.73
C ARG A 206 0.86 -15.97 -7.13
N ALA A 207 0.01 -15.57 -8.07
CA ALA A 207 0.10 -15.99 -9.46
C ALA A 207 1.43 -15.59 -10.11
N SER A 208 1.98 -14.41 -9.77
CA SER A 208 3.28 -13.96 -10.28
C SER A 208 4.45 -14.83 -9.83
N ALA A 209 4.33 -15.52 -8.68
CA ALA A 209 5.32 -16.47 -8.17
C ALA A 209 4.99 -17.94 -8.48
N CYS A 210 4.07 -18.19 -9.42
CA CYS A 210 3.62 -19.54 -9.82
C CYS A 210 3.08 -20.39 -8.65
N VAL A 211 2.49 -19.76 -7.63
CA VAL A 211 1.89 -20.48 -6.50
C VAL A 211 0.52 -21.03 -6.92
N ALA A 212 0.40 -22.36 -7.00
CA ALA A 212 -0.76 -23.05 -7.55
C ALA A 212 -2.03 -23.00 -6.69
N SER A 213 -1.97 -22.50 -5.45
CA SER A 213 -3.10 -22.51 -4.52
C SER A 213 -3.42 -21.10 -4.02
N PRO A 214 -4.62 -20.56 -4.29
CA PRO A 214 -5.10 -19.27 -3.79
C PRO A 214 -5.66 -19.39 -2.35
N HIS A 215 -5.09 -20.27 -1.52
CA HIS A 215 -5.46 -20.27 -0.10
C HIS A 215 -4.91 -18.98 0.49
N ALA A 216 -5.83 -18.03 0.67
CA ALA A 216 -5.65 -16.82 1.42
C ALA A 216 -4.91 -17.13 2.73
N PHE A 217 -3.83 -16.42 3.01
CA PHE A 217 -3.24 -16.38 4.36
C PHE A 217 -4.16 -15.67 5.37
N TYR A 218 -5.47 -15.54 5.08
CA TYR A 218 -6.46 -14.76 5.84
C TYR A 218 -7.38 -15.62 6.68
N LEU A 219 -7.09 -16.93 6.78
CA LEU A 219 -7.83 -17.90 7.57
C LEU A 219 -6.88 -18.64 8.52
#